data_AF-A0A7C5SIZ3-F1
#
_entry.id   AF-A0A7C5SIZ3-F1
#
_cell.length_a   1.000
_cell.length_b   1.000
_cell.length_c   1.000
_cell.angle_alpha   90.00
_cell.angle_beta   90.00
_cell.angle_gamma   90.00
#
_symmetry.space_group_name_H-M   'P 1'
#
loop_
_entity.id
_entity.type
_entity.pdbx_description
1 polymer ?
#
loop_
_entity_poly.entity_id
_entity_poly.type
_entity_poly.pdbx_seq_one_letter_code
_entity_poly.pdbx_strand_id
1 'polypeptide(L)'
;MSSASMPPVDLTGDLPCIGCGYNLRGLSIREVCPECGVAVRATLLACVDPEAEELRPLRNPPLVAYGLIVWSWAAVAAALSVWAVRLNDAAQLWFPPVINTDWTMEAGLFFIALSALGSTVLVCPVRGHCSEGRVKAFAAVLLYLPLLFVHYKLHGEYDRLIGTPFITNEGLDVGRSMLRLAENLLIVLIVLGLRDNAVSLAQRSIVMRTGRVDTQPMTALVSTLVLASVGDLLRLAFPSLGGVPGDLLTTFEQVIIAVGSFLFTLGLFGVGIDTLRLRGVLLRPSPGLADILDDAHDR
;
A
#
# COMPACT_ATOMS: atom_id res chain seq x y z
N MET A 1 53.56 11.19 -6.74
CA MET A 1 52.38 11.75 -7.45
C MET A 1 51.75 12.74 -6.50
N SER A 2 51.83 14.04 -6.82
CA SER A 2 51.33 15.11 -5.95
C SER A 2 49.81 15.19 -6.12
N SER A 3 49.04 14.91 -5.06
CA SER A 3 47.61 15.20 -5.05
C SER A 3 47.44 16.72 -5.12
N ALA A 4 46.84 17.20 -6.20
CA ALA A 4 46.45 18.60 -6.30
C ALA A 4 45.23 18.81 -5.39
N SER A 5 45.42 19.51 -4.28
CA SER A 5 44.33 19.88 -3.37
C SER A 5 43.35 20.80 -4.09
N MET A 6 42.08 20.38 -4.20
CA MET A 6 41.00 21.22 -4.72
C MET A 6 40.83 22.45 -3.81
N PRO A 7 40.76 23.68 -4.36
CA PRO A 7 40.58 24.87 -3.54
C PRO A 7 39.26 24.79 -2.74
N PRO A 8 39.23 25.27 -1.49
CA PRO A 8 38.03 25.24 -0.65
C PRO A 8 36.89 25.99 -1.35
N VAL A 9 35.71 25.38 -1.36
CA VAL A 9 34.48 25.99 -1.87
C VAL A 9 33.83 26.73 -0.70
N ASP A 10 33.89 28.05 -0.75
CA ASP A 10 33.28 28.91 0.25
C ASP A 10 31.80 29.17 -0.07
N LEU A 11 30.99 29.28 0.98
CA LEU A 11 29.58 29.58 0.84
C LEU A 11 29.36 31.03 0.39
N THR A 12 28.80 31.21 -0.80
CA THR A 12 28.57 32.55 -1.36
C THR A 12 27.23 33.16 -0.94
N GLY A 13 26.25 32.34 -0.54
CA GLY A 13 24.93 32.75 -0.08
C GLY A 13 24.82 32.86 1.45
N ASP A 14 23.81 33.60 1.92
CA ASP A 14 23.49 33.68 3.34
C ASP A 14 22.93 32.33 3.82
N LEU A 15 23.54 31.78 4.87
CA LEU A 15 23.15 30.49 5.45
C LEU A 15 23.15 30.65 6.98
N PRO A 16 22.02 31.01 7.60
CA PRO A 16 21.95 31.17 9.05
C PRO A 16 22.14 29.80 9.72
N CYS A 17 23.05 29.74 10.70
CA CYS A 17 23.33 28.53 11.46
C CYS A 17 22.09 28.02 12.19
N ILE A 18 21.79 26.72 12.10
CA ILE A 18 20.64 26.12 12.80
C ILE A 18 20.77 26.12 14.33
N GLY A 19 21.99 26.27 14.86
CA GLY A 19 22.23 26.29 16.31
C GLY A 19 22.05 27.67 16.93
N CYS A 20 22.65 28.70 16.33
CA CYS A 20 22.72 30.05 16.91
C CYS A 20 22.22 31.19 16.00
N GLY A 21 21.88 30.90 14.74
CA GLY A 21 21.47 31.92 13.76
C GLY A 21 22.61 32.70 13.09
N TYR A 22 23.87 32.48 13.47
CA TYR A 22 25.03 33.15 12.84
C TYR A 22 25.10 32.86 11.34
N ASN A 23 25.35 33.88 10.51
CA ASN A 23 25.43 33.72 9.06
C ASN A 23 26.76 33.06 8.65
N LEU A 24 26.68 31.86 8.07
CA LEU A 24 27.84 31.05 7.68
C LEU A 24 28.41 31.42 6.31
N ARG A 25 28.00 32.55 5.72
CA ARG A 25 28.54 33.04 4.45
C ARG A 25 30.06 33.26 4.54
N GLY A 26 30.77 32.79 3.52
CA GLY A 26 32.23 32.87 3.41
C GLY A 26 32.97 31.78 4.16
N LEU A 27 32.28 30.93 4.93
CA LEU A 27 32.89 29.75 5.53
C LEU A 27 32.92 28.60 4.51
N SER A 28 33.92 27.74 4.66
CA SER A 28 34.02 26.51 3.88
C SER A 28 33.00 25.48 4.37
N ILE A 29 32.47 24.66 3.47
CA ILE A 29 31.52 23.58 3.81
C ILE A 29 32.10 22.60 4.85
N ARG A 30 33.43 22.49 4.92
CA ARG A 30 34.17 21.61 5.84
C ARG A 30 34.33 22.20 7.25
N GLU A 31 34.04 23.49 7.45
CA GLU A 31 34.24 24.17 8.73
C GLU A 31 33.06 23.97 9.70
N VAL A 32 33.25 24.51 10.91
CA VAL A 32 32.23 24.59 11.96
C VAL A 32 31.86 26.05 12.19
N CYS A 33 30.63 26.30 12.64
CA CYS A 33 30.17 27.61 13.05
C CYS A 33 31.07 28.15 14.19
N PRO A 34 31.64 29.36 14.05
CA PRO A 34 32.53 29.93 15.07
C PRO A 34 31.83 30.24 16.39
N GLU A 35 30.51 30.45 16.38
CA GLU A 35 29.73 30.83 17.56
C GLU A 35 29.31 29.62 18.41
N CYS A 36 28.86 28.53 17.77
CA CYS A 36 28.25 27.39 18.48
C CYS A 36 28.88 26.03 18.16
N GLY A 37 29.90 25.98 17.30
CA GLY A 37 30.62 24.74 16.94
C GLY A 37 29.84 23.76 16.07
N VAL A 38 28.63 24.10 15.62
CA VAL A 38 27.83 23.23 14.72
C VAL A 38 28.47 23.20 13.33
N ALA A 39 28.65 22.00 12.76
CA ALA A 39 29.22 21.86 11.42
C ALA A 39 28.41 22.60 10.35
N VAL A 40 29.10 23.34 9.46
CA VAL A 40 28.47 24.14 8.39
C VAL A 40 27.61 23.24 7.49
N ARG A 41 28.14 22.09 7.08
CA ARG A 41 27.39 21.07 6.33
C ARG A 41 26.11 20.57 7.01
N ALA A 42 26.04 20.52 8.34
CA ALA A 42 24.83 20.09 9.05
C ALA A 42 23.75 21.18 8.95
N THR A 43 24.15 22.45 9.04
CA THR A 43 23.26 23.59 8.75
C THR A 43 22.82 23.58 7.29
N LEU A 44 23.74 23.30 6.37
CA LEU A 44 23.48 23.28 4.94
C LEU A 44 22.50 22.17 4.58
N LEU A 45 22.66 20.96 5.11
CA LEU A 45 21.69 19.88 4.95
C LEU A 45 20.32 20.27 5.50
N ALA A 46 20.26 20.89 6.68
CA ALA A 46 19.00 21.28 7.29
C ALA A 46 18.28 22.45 6.59
N CYS A 47 19.01 23.41 6.03
CA CYS A 47 18.44 24.57 5.34
C CYS A 47 18.18 24.32 3.85
N VAL A 48 19.05 23.54 3.18
CA VAL A 48 18.96 23.28 1.74
C VAL A 48 18.09 22.07 1.43
N ASP A 49 18.02 21.08 2.33
CA ASP A 49 17.08 19.96 2.24
C ASP A 49 16.01 20.11 3.34
N PRO A 50 14.95 20.91 3.12
CA PRO A 50 13.83 21.01 4.06
C PRO A 50 13.16 19.64 4.32
N GLU A 51 13.41 18.66 3.46
CA GLU A 51 12.95 17.28 3.60
C GLU A 51 13.97 16.39 4.36
N ALA A 52 14.99 16.97 5.01
CA ALA A 52 15.94 16.20 5.83
C ALA A 52 15.24 15.45 6.98
N GLU A 53 14.07 15.91 7.43
CA GLU A 53 13.22 15.19 8.39
C GLU A 53 12.66 13.86 7.83
N GLU A 54 12.58 13.69 6.50
CA GLU A 54 12.20 12.42 5.87
C GLU A 54 13.25 11.33 6.12
N LEU A 55 14.50 11.71 6.41
CA LEU A 55 15.63 10.79 6.67
C LEU A 55 15.63 10.20 8.09
N ARG A 56 14.59 10.43 8.91
CA ARG A 56 14.49 9.80 10.23
C ARG A 56 14.59 8.28 10.12
N PRO A 57 15.45 7.62 10.93
CA PRO A 57 15.67 6.19 10.83
C PRO A 57 14.38 5.40 11.09
N LEU A 58 14.16 4.36 10.29
CA LEU A 58 13.10 3.39 10.53
C LEU A 58 13.35 2.67 11.85
N ARG A 59 12.28 2.35 12.59
CA ARG A 59 12.44 1.66 13.89
C ARG A 59 13.07 0.28 13.75
N ASN A 60 12.70 -0.45 12.70
CA ASN A 60 13.22 -1.77 12.36
C ASN A 60 13.13 -1.96 10.82
N PRO A 61 14.16 -1.55 10.07
CA PRO A 61 14.14 -1.60 8.60
C PRO A 61 13.80 -2.98 8.00
N PRO A 62 14.40 -4.10 8.44
CA PRO A 62 14.05 -5.41 7.86
C PRO A 62 12.62 -5.83 8.17
N LEU A 63 12.13 -5.60 9.39
CA LEU A 63 10.73 -5.94 9.72
C LEU A 63 9.75 -5.16 8.85
N VAL A 64 9.97 -3.86 8.65
CA VAL A 64 9.12 -3.03 7.79
C VAL A 64 9.17 -3.51 6.34
N ALA A 65 10.36 -3.78 5.81
CA ALA A 65 10.54 -4.24 4.43
C ALA A 65 9.82 -5.57 4.17
N TYR A 66 10.01 -6.57 5.03
CA TYR A 66 9.35 -7.87 4.87
C TYR A 66 7.85 -7.80 5.18
N GLY A 67 7.44 -7.02 6.18
CA GLY A 67 6.03 -6.84 6.50
C GLY A 67 5.22 -6.23 5.35
N LEU A 68 5.79 -5.26 4.63
CA LEU A 68 5.17 -4.67 3.44
C LEU A 68 4.99 -5.70 2.31
N ILE A 69 5.98 -6.55 2.08
CA ILE A 69 5.90 -7.62 1.06
C ILE A 69 4.84 -8.64 1.46
N VAL A 70 4.85 -9.08 2.71
CA VAL A 70 3.85 -10.02 3.23
C VAL A 70 2.46 -9.43 3.12
N TRP A 71 2.27 -8.17 3.50
CA TRP A 71 1.00 -7.46 3.40
C TRP A 71 0.42 -7.47 1.98
N SER A 72 1.21 -7.02 1.00
CA SER A 72 0.76 -6.85 -0.39
C SER A 72 0.59 -8.18 -1.12
N TRP A 73 1.54 -9.10 -1.02
CA TRP A 73 1.48 -10.38 -1.73
C TRP A 73 0.49 -11.35 -1.12
N ALA A 74 0.26 -11.30 0.19
CA ALA A 74 -0.84 -12.06 0.78
C ALA A 74 -2.19 -11.52 0.32
N ALA A 75 -2.36 -10.20 0.14
CA ALA A 75 -3.58 -9.65 -0.44
C ALA A 75 -3.79 -10.12 -1.90
N VAL A 76 -2.73 -10.16 -2.71
CA VAL A 76 -2.78 -10.74 -4.07
C VAL A 76 -3.19 -12.22 -4.02
N ALA A 77 -2.58 -13.01 -3.15
CA ALA A 77 -2.90 -14.43 -3.01
C ALA A 77 -4.36 -14.65 -2.55
N ALA A 78 -4.87 -13.82 -1.64
CA ALA A 78 -6.28 -13.84 -1.25
C ALA A 78 -7.19 -13.55 -2.44
N ALA A 79 -6.92 -12.51 -3.24
CA ALA A 79 -7.70 -12.21 -4.44
C ALA A 79 -7.65 -13.35 -5.47
N LEU A 80 -6.48 -13.97 -5.67
CA LEU A 80 -6.33 -15.12 -6.57
C LEU A 80 -7.10 -16.36 -6.09
N SER A 81 -7.24 -16.55 -4.77
CA SER A 81 -8.06 -17.65 -4.22
C SER A 81 -9.54 -17.49 -4.61
N VAL A 82 -10.05 -16.26 -4.61
CA VAL A 82 -11.41 -15.95 -5.07
C VAL A 82 -11.52 -16.19 -6.58
N TRP A 83 -10.53 -15.76 -7.37
CA TRP A 83 -10.50 -16.05 -8.81
C TRP A 83 -10.48 -17.54 -9.11
N ALA A 84 -9.77 -18.36 -8.32
CA ALA A 84 -9.75 -19.80 -8.51
C ALA A 84 -11.16 -20.41 -8.37
N VAL A 85 -11.94 -19.96 -7.39
CA VAL A 85 -13.35 -20.37 -7.26
C VAL A 85 -14.15 -19.91 -8.48
N ARG A 86 -14.03 -18.65 -8.90
CA ARG A 86 -14.79 -18.10 -10.03
C ARG A 86 -14.46 -18.77 -11.37
N LEU A 87 -13.19 -19.09 -11.60
CA LEU A 87 -12.75 -19.81 -12.79
C LEU A 87 -13.22 -21.27 -12.78
N ASN A 88 -13.28 -21.90 -11.60
CA ASN A 88 -13.87 -23.23 -11.46
C ASN A 88 -15.36 -23.21 -11.78
N ASP A 89 -16.10 -22.20 -11.29
CA ASP A 89 -17.53 -22.00 -11.59
C ASP A 89 -17.75 -21.87 -13.11
N ALA A 90 -16.92 -21.07 -13.78
CA ALA A 90 -17.00 -20.88 -15.22
C ALA A 90 -16.63 -22.16 -15.99
N ALA A 91 -15.60 -22.87 -15.55
CA ALA A 91 -15.15 -24.11 -16.19
C ALA A 91 -16.20 -25.22 -16.10
N GLN A 92 -17.03 -25.22 -15.06
CA GLN A 92 -18.10 -26.21 -14.87
C GLN A 92 -19.17 -26.21 -15.97
N LEU A 93 -19.24 -25.16 -16.79
CA LEU A 93 -20.10 -25.13 -17.98
C LEU A 93 -19.68 -26.14 -19.05
N TRP A 94 -18.39 -26.51 -19.08
CA TRP A 94 -17.82 -27.39 -20.11
C TRP A 94 -17.15 -28.64 -19.55
N PHE A 95 -16.78 -28.62 -18.27
CA PHE A 95 -15.98 -29.67 -17.64
C PHE A 95 -16.58 -30.08 -16.29
N PRO A 96 -16.37 -31.31 -15.82
CA PRO A 96 -16.68 -31.66 -14.44
C PRO A 96 -15.82 -30.83 -13.46
N PRO A 97 -16.26 -30.63 -12.20
CA PRO A 97 -15.52 -29.85 -11.22
C PRO A 97 -14.13 -30.49 -10.95
N VAL A 98 -13.08 -29.69 -11.14
CA VAL A 98 -11.68 -30.12 -10.96
C VAL A 98 -11.11 -29.63 -9.62
N ILE A 99 -11.54 -28.46 -9.17
CA ILE A 99 -11.03 -27.83 -7.95
C ILE A 99 -12.00 -28.05 -6.81
N ASN A 100 -11.50 -28.60 -5.70
CA ASN A 100 -12.23 -28.62 -4.44
C ASN A 100 -12.33 -27.19 -3.89
N THR A 101 -13.55 -26.68 -3.72
CA THR A 101 -13.80 -25.29 -3.28
C THR A 101 -13.44 -25.04 -1.81
N ASP A 102 -13.27 -26.09 -1.00
CA ASP A 102 -13.06 -25.96 0.43
C ASP A 102 -11.66 -25.43 0.76
N TRP A 103 -10.62 -25.98 0.13
CA TRP A 103 -9.24 -25.53 0.38
C TRP A 103 -8.99 -24.12 -0.16
N THR A 104 -9.64 -23.72 -1.26
CA THR A 104 -9.48 -22.37 -1.82
C THR A 104 -10.02 -21.31 -0.86
N MET A 105 -11.12 -21.61 -0.16
CA MET A 105 -11.69 -20.72 0.85
C MET A 105 -10.78 -20.61 2.08
N GLU A 106 -10.28 -21.73 2.60
CA GLU A 106 -9.35 -21.73 3.73
C GLU A 106 -8.06 -20.97 3.39
N ALA A 107 -7.57 -21.13 2.17
CA ALA A 107 -6.43 -20.37 1.66
C ALA A 107 -6.72 -18.86 1.62
N GLY A 108 -7.91 -18.45 1.14
CA GLY A 108 -8.33 -17.04 1.14
C GLY A 108 -8.30 -16.42 2.54
N LEU A 109 -8.90 -17.07 3.53
CA LEU A 109 -8.88 -16.62 4.93
C LEU A 109 -7.46 -16.56 5.50
N PHE A 110 -6.64 -17.59 5.24
CA PHE A 110 -5.25 -17.61 5.66
C PHE A 110 -4.47 -16.42 5.09
N PHE A 111 -4.63 -16.12 3.81
CA PHE A 111 -3.94 -15.01 3.16
C PHE A 111 -4.46 -13.64 3.60
N ILE A 112 -5.76 -13.47 3.89
CA ILE A 112 -6.28 -12.24 4.50
C ILE A 112 -5.64 -12.04 5.89
N ALA A 113 -5.58 -13.08 6.72
CA ALA A 113 -4.96 -13.01 8.05
C ALA A 113 -3.44 -12.70 7.96
N LEU A 114 -2.76 -13.32 7.00
CA LEU A 114 -1.34 -13.05 6.74
C LEU A 114 -1.11 -11.61 6.25
N SER A 115 -2.00 -11.08 5.40
CA SER A 115 -1.99 -9.68 4.98
C SER A 115 -2.20 -8.74 6.18
N ALA A 116 -3.14 -9.07 7.07
CA ALA A 116 -3.38 -8.34 8.31
C ALA A 116 -2.11 -8.26 9.17
N LEU A 117 -1.43 -9.40 9.36
CA LEU A 117 -0.17 -9.46 10.12
C LEU A 117 0.91 -8.59 9.46
N GLY A 118 1.08 -8.66 8.14
CA GLY A 118 2.01 -7.82 7.40
C GLY A 118 1.71 -6.32 7.58
N SER A 119 0.43 -5.94 7.56
CA SER A 119 0.01 -4.53 7.68
C SER A 119 0.34 -3.89 9.03
N THR A 120 0.60 -4.68 10.08
CA THR A 120 0.96 -4.16 11.41
C THR A 120 2.22 -3.29 11.39
N VAL A 121 3.14 -3.51 10.43
CA VAL A 121 4.37 -2.70 10.29
C VAL A 121 4.07 -1.27 9.86
N LEU A 122 2.90 -1.02 9.28
CA LEU A 122 2.43 0.30 8.88
C LEU A 122 1.85 1.11 10.03
N VAL A 123 1.62 0.54 11.22
CA VAL A 123 1.05 1.30 12.36
C VAL A 123 2.04 2.34 12.91
N CYS A 124 3.32 1.99 13.00
CA CYS A 124 4.35 2.89 13.52
C CYS A 124 5.70 2.68 12.80
N PRO A 125 5.78 2.98 11.49
CA PRO A 125 7.00 2.72 10.72
C PRO A 125 8.20 3.57 11.17
N VAL A 126 7.95 4.77 11.67
CA VAL A 126 8.95 5.79 11.98
C VAL A 126 8.79 6.32 13.41
N ARG A 127 9.90 6.66 14.08
CA ARG A 127 9.87 7.37 15.37
C ARG A 127 9.42 8.82 15.18
N GLY A 128 8.52 9.28 16.06
CA GLY A 128 8.04 10.66 16.07
C GLY A 128 7.03 11.00 14.96
N HIS A 129 6.41 9.99 14.34
CA HIS A 129 5.28 10.21 13.44
C HIS A 129 4.06 10.74 14.20
N CYS A 130 3.21 11.55 13.55
CA CYS A 130 2.03 12.13 14.17
C CYS A 130 1.11 11.04 14.74
N SER A 131 0.45 11.34 15.86
CA SER A 131 -0.46 10.42 16.52
C SER A 131 -1.65 10.05 15.64
N GLU A 132 -2.10 10.96 14.77
CA GLU A 132 -3.25 10.75 13.89
C GLU A 132 -3.02 9.62 12.88
N GLY A 133 -1.89 9.63 12.16
CA GLY A 133 -1.56 8.57 11.18
C GLY A 133 -1.40 7.20 11.84
N ARG A 134 -0.90 7.16 13.08
CA ARG A 134 -0.82 5.92 13.87
C ARG A 134 -2.19 5.37 14.24
N VAL A 135 -3.10 6.24 14.69
CA VAL A 135 -4.47 5.84 15.07
C VAL A 135 -5.25 5.34 13.86
N LYS A 136 -5.17 6.05 12.73
CA LYS A 136 -5.81 5.63 11.46
C LYS A 136 -5.31 4.26 10.99
N ALA A 137 -4.00 4.06 10.95
CA ALA A 137 -3.43 2.77 10.54
C ALA A 137 -3.77 1.65 11.53
N PHE A 138 -3.73 1.91 12.84
CA PHE A 138 -4.14 0.93 13.84
C PHE A 138 -5.62 0.51 13.67
N ALA A 139 -6.51 1.49 13.48
CA ALA A 139 -7.92 1.22 13.22
C ALA A 139 -8.09 0.39 11.93
N ALA A 140 -7.36 0.70 10.86
CA ALA A 140 -7.37 -0.07 9.63
C ALA A 140 -6.91 -1.52 9.83
N VAL A 141 -5.85 -1.76 10.61
CA VAL A 141 -5.42 -3.13 10.94
C VAL A 141 -6.53 -3.91 11.66
N LEU A 142 -7.25 -3.26 12.60
CA LEU A 142 -8.36 -3.91 13.30
C LEU A 142 -9.53 -4.27 12.38
N LEU A 143 -9.74 -3.54 11.28
CA LEU A 143 -10.78 -3.84 10.28
C LEU A 143 -10.54 -5.15 9.52
N TYR A 144 -9.36 -5.75 9.60
CA TYR A 144 -9.16 -7.11 9.08
C TYR A 144 -9.98 -8.18 9.83
N LEU A 145 -10.33 -7.95 11.10
CA LEU A 145 -11.18 -8.88 11.86
C LEU A 145 -12.60 -9.00 11.29
N PRO A 146 -13.37 -7.91 11.10
CA PRO A 146 -14.64 -8.00 10.41
C PRO A 146 -14.48 -8.42 8.95
N LEU A 147 -13.37 -8.09 8.27
CA LEU A 147 -13.12 -8.57 6.91
C LEU A 147 -13.03 -10.09 6.84
N LEU A 148 -12.25 -10.72 7.74
CA LEU A 148 -12.17 -12.18 7.86
C LEU A 148 -13.54 -12.82 8.11
N PHE A 149 -14.33 -12.21 9.00
CA PHE A 149 -15.69 -12.70 9.30
C PHE A 149 -16.61 -12.60 8.08
N VAL A 150 -16.66 -11.45 7.41
CA VAL A 150 -17.49 -11.24 6.21
C VAL A 150 -17.06 -12.18 5.09
N HIS A 151 -15.75 -12.34 4.86
CA HIS A 151 -15.19 -13.25 3.86
C HIS A 151 -15.57 -14.71 4.16
N TYR A 152 -15.47 -15.13 5.43
CA TYR A 152 -15.90 -16.47 5.85
C TYR A 152 -17.40 -16.68 5.63
N LYS A 153 -18.24 -15.71 6.01
CA LYS A 153 -19.68 -15.78 5.77
C LYS A 153 -20.01 -15.87 4.28
N LEU A 154 -19.39 -15.02 3.45
CA LEU A 154 -19.62 -14.99 2.01
C LEU A 154 -19.14 -16.25 1.31
N HIS A 155 -17.88 -16.64 1.49
CA HIS A 155 -17.30 -17.73 0.71
C HIS A 155 -17.42 -19.09 1.37
N GLY A 156 -17.54 -19.14 2.71
CA GLY A 156 -17.53 -20.38 3.47
C GLY A 156 -18.87 -20.89 3.95
N GLU A 157 -19.83 -20.01 4.16
CA GLU A 157 -21.21 -20.43 4.43
C GLU A 157 -22.07 -20.23 3.19
N TYR A 158 -22.07 -19.01 2.65
CA TYR A 158 -23.02 -18.62 1.60
C TYR A 158 -22.75 -19.34 0.27
N ASP A 159 -21.55 -19.14 -0.31
CA ASP A 159 -21.16 -19.73 -1.59
C ASP A 159 -21.10 -21.27 -1.52
N ARG A 160 -20.85 -21.87 -0.34
CA ARG A 160 -20.88 -23.34 -0.16
C ARG A 160 -22.29 -23.92 -0.20
N LEU A 161 -23.28 -23.23 0.37
CA LEU A 161 -24.65 -23.75 0.50
C LEU A 161 -25.47 -23.57 -0.77
N ILE A 162 -25.36 -22.39 -1.39
CA ILE A 162 -26.21 -21.99 -2.52
C ILE A 162 -25.50 -22.26 -3.85
N GLY A 163 -24.20 -22.53 -3.81
CA GLY A 163 -23.36 -22.52 -4.98
C GLY A 163 -23.07 -21.09 -5.42
N THR A 164 -22.33 -20.97 -6.50
CA THR A 164 -21.74 -19.72 -6.98
C THR A 164 -22.31 -19.38 -8.36
N PRO A 165 -23.60 -18.99 -8.45
CA PRO A 165 -24.21 -18.62 -9.72
C PRO A 165 -23.66 -17.26 -10.16
N PHE A 166 -22.48 -17.26 -10.78
CA PHE A 166 -21.95 -16.07 -11.44
C PHE A 166 -22.43 -15.98 -12.88
N ILE A 167 -22.77 -17.13 -13.48
CA ILE A 167 -23.19 -17.24 -14.88
C ILE A 167 -24.64 -17.69 -14.99
N THR A 168 -25.17 -18.38 -13.99
CA THR A 168 -26.59 -18.77 -13.98
C THR A 168 -27.45 -17.62 -13.48
N ASN A 169 -28.57 -17.36 -14.18
CA ASN A 169 -29.62 -16.39 -13.82
C ASN A 169 -30.47 -16.90 -12.64
N GLU A 170 -29.82 -17.44 -11.61
CA GLU A 170 -30.52 -17.68 -10.36
C GLU A 170 -30.87 -16.33 -9.73
N GLY A 171 -32.04 -16.27 -9.10
CA GLY A 171 -32.70 -15.03 -8.71
C GLY A 171 -31.86 -14.08 -7.85
N LEU A 172 -32.39 -12.89 -7.63
CA LEU A 172 -31.76 -11.88 -6.79
C LEU A 172 -31.42 -12.46 -5.40
N ASP A 173 -30.14 -12.46 -5.09
CA ASP A 173 -29.65 -12.81 -3.77
C ASP A 173 -29.18 -11.57 -3.01
N VAL A 174 -30.10 -11.01 -2.21
CA VAL A 174 -29.85 -9.81 -1.40
C VAL A 174 -28.74 -10.06 -0.38
N GLY A 175 -28.72 -11.24 0.25
CA GLY A 175 -27.75 -11.56 1.30
C GLY A 175 -26.32 -11.57 0.76
N ARG A 176 -26.13 -12.18 -0.40
CA ARG A 176 -24.84 -12.24 -1.07
C ARG A 176 -24.33 -10.85 -1.47
N SER A 177 -25.16 -10.02 -2.11
CA SER A 177 -24.74 -8.68 -2.52
C SER A 177 -24.44 -7.77 -1.31
N MET A 178 -25.18 -7.89 -0.21
CA MET A 178 -24.86 -7.15 1.02
C MET A 178 -23.52 -7.56 1.62
N LEU A 179 -23.20 -8.86 1.63
CA LEU A 179 -21.89 -9.35 2.10
C LEU A 179 -20.74 -8.85 1.22
N ARG A 180 -20.91 -8.83 -0.11
CA ARG A 180 -19.91 -8.29 -1.05
C ARG A 180 -19.69 -6.79 -0.86
N LEU A 181 -20.77 -6.02 -0.69
CA LEU A 181 -20.68 -4.59 -0.40
C LEU A 181 -19.97 -4.32 0.93
N ALA A 182 -20.27 -5.11 1.97
CA ALA A 182 -19.58 -5.01 3.25
C ALA A 182 -18.08 -5.35 3.12
N GLU A 183 -17.73 -6.41 2.38
CA GLU A 183 -16.35 -6.79 2.09
C GLU A 183 -15.60 -5.66 1.37
N ASN A 184 -16.16 -5.14 0.27
CA ASN A 184 -15.57 -4.04 -0.49
C ASN A 184 -15.38 -2.78 0.38
N LEU A 185 -16.38 -2.42 1.18
CA LEU A 185 -16.30 -1.27 2.08
C LEU A 185 -15.17 -1.45 3.10
N LEU A 186 -15.04 -2.63 3.71
CA LEU A 186 -13.97 -2.92 4.66
C LEU A 186 -12.60 -2.80 3.99
N ILE A 187 -12.42 -3.35 2.79
CA ILE A 187 -11.17 -3.22 2.04
C ILE A 187 -10.87 -1.75 1.73
N VAL A 188 -11.86 -0.96 1.29
CA VAL A 188 -11.70 0.50 1.05
C VAL A 188 -11.23 1.22 2.32
N LEU A 189 -11.86 0.97 3.46
CA LEU A 189 -11.50 1.58 4.73
C LEU A 189 -10.08 1.18 5.19
N ILE A 190 -9.70 -0.10 4.99
CA ILE A 190 -8.35 -0.59 5.26
C ILE A 190 -7.32 0.14 4.39
N VAL A 191 -7.55 0.19 3.08
CA VAL A 191 -6.65 0.85 2.12
C VAL A 191 -6.49 2.33 2.45
N LEU A 192 -7.59 3.04 2.72
CA LEU A 192 -7.55 4.46 3.08
C LEU A 192 -6.83 4.70 4.41
N GLY A 193 -7.08 3.88 5.43
CA GLY A 193 -6.44 4.05 6.74
C GLY A 193 -4.96 3.68 6.77
N LEU A 194 -4.49 2.80 5.86
CA LEU A 194 -3.08 2.46 5.69
C LEU A 194 -2.32 3.40 4.73
N ARG A 195 -3.05 4.15 3.88
CA ARG A 195 -2.49 4.96 2.78
C ARG A 195 -1.43 5.94 3.24
N ASP A 196 -1.72 6.76 4.24
CA ASP A 196 -0.83 7.86 4.63
C ASP A 196 0.55 7.33 5.07
N ASN A 197 0.57 6.23 5.82
CA ASN A 197 1.81 5.62 6.29
C ASN A 197 2.55 4.88 5.18
N ALA A 198 1.83 4.23 4.25
CA ALA A 198 2.43 3.58 3.09
C ALA A 198 3.07 4.61 2.12
N VAL A 199 2.37 5.72 1.85
CA VAL A 199 2.89 6.82 1.02
C VAL A 199 4.12 7.45 1.68
N SER A 200 4.08 7.72 2.98
CA SER A 200 5.22 8.26 3.72
C SER A 200 6.45 7.33 3.66
N LEU A 201 6.25 6.01 3.69
CA LEU A 201 7.34 5.05 3.48
C LEU A 201 7.88 5.06 2.06
N ALA A 202 7.00 5.19 1.07
CA ALA A 202 7.37 5.15 -0.34
C ALA A 202 8.13 6.41 -0.76
N GLN A 203 7.72 7.59 -0.27
CA GLN A 203 8.39 8.89 -0.49
C GLN A 203 9.87 8.88 -0.08
N ARG A 204 10.22 8.13 0.98
CA ARG A 204 11.60 7.98 1.47
C ARG A 204 12.52 7.25 0.50
N SER A 205 11.99 6.48 -0.43
CA SER A 205 12.83 5.76 -1.36
C SER A 205 13.39 6.72 -2.40
N ILE A 206 14.72 6.95 -2.38
CA ILE A 206 15.44 7.84 -3.32
C ILE A 206 15.14 7.56 -4.80
N VAL A 207 14.69 6.35 -5.13
CA VAL A 207 14.19 5.95 -6.46
C VAL A 207 12.97 6.78 -6.91
N MET A 208 12.21 7.39 -5.99
CA MET A 208 11.11 8.31 -6.31
C MET A 208 11.59 9.70 -6.77
N ARG A 209 12.78 10.15 -6.35
CA ARG A 209 13.30 11.50 -6.68
C ARG A 209 13.67 11.66 -8.16
N THR A 210 13.75 10.56 -8.93
CA THR A 210 13.89 10.62 -10.40
C THR A 210 12.56 10.85 -11.14
N GLY A 211 11.47 11.12 -10.39
CA GLY A 211 10.28 11.80 -10.91
C GLY A 211 9.25 10.92 -11.62
N ARG A 212 9.19 9.62 -11.33
CA ARG A 212 8.31 8.71 -12.09
C ARG A 212 7.64 7.62 -11.27
N VAL A 213 7.31 7.91 -10.02
CA VAL A 213 6.44 7.03 -9.25
C VAL A 213 5.12 7.73 -9.05
N ASP A 214 4.11 7.23 -9.75
CA ASP A 214 2.75 7.75 -9.65
C ASP A 214 2.27 7.62 -8.20
N THR A 215 1.81 8.74 -7.63
CA THR A 215 1.13 8.79 -6.33
C THR A 215 -0.29 8.20 -6.38
N GLN A 216 -0.68 7.62 -7.51
CA GLN A 216 -2.04 7.22 -7.86
C GLN A 216 -2.46 5.76 -7.58
N PRO A 217 -1.62 4.78 -7.15
CA PRO A 217 -2.03 3.37 -7.17
C PRO A 217 -3.09 3.02 -6.10
N MET A 218 -2.99 3.55 -4.87
CA MET A 218 -3.95 3.22 -3.81
C MET A 218 -5.33 3.86 -4.01
N THR A 219 -5.40 5.06 -4.59
CA THR A 219 -6.68 5.70 -4.94
C THR A 219 -7.32 5.02 -6.14
N ALA A 220 -6.53 4.53 -7.09
CA ALA A 220 -7.02 3.70 -8.18
C ALA A 220 -7.62 2.38 -7.65
N LEU A 221 -6.97 1.72 -6.68
CA LEU A 221 -7.52 0.54 -6.00
C LEU A 221 -8.87 0.80 -5.33
N VAL A 222 -9.03 1.94 -4.64
CA VAL A 222 -10.33 2.31 -4.06
C VAL A 222 -11.37 2.50 -5.16
N SER A 223 -11.00 3.15 -6.26
CA SER A 223 -11.91 3.42 -7.38
C SER A 223 -12.42 2.13 -8.05
N THR A 224 -11.58 1.10 -8.15
CA THR A 224 -11.99 -0.20 -8.73
C THR A 224 -12.94 -0.97 -7.82
N LEU A 225 -12.77 -0.88 -6.49
CA LEU A 225 -13.71 -1.45 -5.51
C LEU A 225 -15.06 -0.72 -5.51
N VAL A 226 -15.04 0.61 -5.65
CA VAL A 226 -16.26 1.41 -5.81
C VAL A 226 -16.98 1.01 -7.10
N LEU A 227 -16.26 0.86 -8.22
CA LEU A 227 -16.83 0.39 -9.48
C LEU A 227 -17.49 -0.99 -9.32
N ALA A 228 -16.82 -1.95 -8.67
CA ALA A 228 -17.41 -3.27 -8.41
C ALA A 228 -18.68 -3.16 -7.55
N SER A 229 -18.65 -2.30 -6.52
CA SER A 229 -19.79 -2.07 -5.62
C SER A 229 -21.00 -1.44 -6.33
N VAL A 230 -20.79 -0.63 -7.37
CA VAL A 230 -21.88 -0.10 -8.19
C VAL A 230 -22.69 -1.22 -8.84
N GLY A 231 -22.04 -2.30 -9.29
CA GLY A 231 -22.76 -3.45 -9.84
C GLY A 231 -23.66 -4.14 -8.82
N ASP A 232 -23.18 -4.35 -7.59
CA ASP A 232 -24.01 -4.91 -6.50
C ASP A 232 -25.14 -3.96 -6.07
N LEU A 233 -24.90 -2.64 -6.08
CA LEU A 233 -25.94 -1.64 -5.77
C LEU A 233 -27.04 -1.58 -6.84
N LEU A 234 -26.67 -1.67 -8.12
CA LEU A 234 -27.64 -1.76 -9.22
C LEU A 234 -28.52 -3.01 -9.06
N ARG A 235 -27.88 -4.14 -8.73
CA ARG A 235 -28.58 -5.41 -8.49
C ARG A 235 -29.63 -5.28 -7.39
N LEU A 236 -29.29 -4.61 -6.30
CA LEU A 236 -30.20 -4.37 -5.17
C LEU A 236 -31.29 -3.32 -5.48
N ALA A 237 -31.02 -2.36 -6.36
CA ALA A 237 -31.96 -1.30 -6.70
C ALA A 237 -33.09 -1.78 -7.63
N PHE A 238 -32.86 -2.84 -8.40
CA PHE A 238 -33.75 -3.29 -9.46
C PHE A 238 -34.21 -4.75 -9.35
N PRO A 239 -34.72 -5.20 -8.19
CA PRO A 239 -35.04 -6.60 -7.92
C PRO A 239 -36.22 -7.15 -8.73
N SER A 240 -37.05 -6.27 -9.30
CA SER A 240 -38.37 -6.59 -9.89
C SER A 240 -38.43 -6.44 -11.40
N LEU A 241 -37.32 -6.09 -12.06
CA LEU A 241 -37.25 -6.04 -13.52
C LEU A 241 -37.21 -7.48 -14.06
N GLY A 242 -38.37 -7.99 -14.49
CA GLY A 242 -38.48 -9.28 -15.15
C GLY A 242 -38.32 -9.19 -16.68
N GLY A 243 -38.12 -10.34 -17.32
CA GLY A 243 -38.00 -10.46 -18.78
C GLY A 243 -36.69 -9.90 -19.32
N VAL A 244 -36.68 -9.59 -20.63
CA VAL A 244 -35.48 -9.16 -21.37
C VAL A 244 -34.75 -7.98 -20.71
N PRO A 245 -35.42 -6.91 -20.21
CA PRO A 245 -34.72 -5.82 -19.54
C PRO A 245 -33.99 -6.25 -18.26
N GLY A 246 -34.56 -7.20 -17.51
CA GLY A 246 -33.95 -7.78 -16.32
C GLY A 246 -32.70 -8.59 -16.64
N ASP A 247 -32.76 -9.41 -17.69
CA ASP A 247 -31.62 -10.22 -18.15
C ASP A 247 -30.45 -9.34 -18.63
N LEU A 248 -30.75 -8.27 -19.38
CA LEU A 248 -29.75 -7.31 -19.84
C LEU A 248 -29.10 -6.57 -18.67
N LEU A 249 -29.90 -6.14 -17.70
CA LEU A 249 -29.41 -5.46 -16.50
C LEU A 249 -28.52 -6.40 -15.66
N THR A 250 -28.96 -7.64 -15.43
CA THR A 250 -28.18 -8.67 -14.71
C THR A 250 -26.84 -8.92 -15.40
N THR A 251 -26.83 -9.03 -16.74
CA THR A 251 -25.61 -9.20 -17.52
C THR A 251 -24.67 -8.00 -17.36
N PHE A 252 -25.22 -6.79 -17.43
CA PHE A 252 -24.45 -5.55 -17.28
C PHE A 252 -23.82 -5.42 -15.89
N GLU A 253 -24.58 -5.74 -14.84
CA GLU A 253 -24.09 -5.77 -13.45
C GLU A 253 -22.93 -6.77 -13.27
N GLN A 254 -23.09 -7.99 -13.78
CA GLN A 254 -22.05 -9.01 -13.73
C GLN A 254 -20.76 -8.55 -14.42
N VAL A 255 -20.88 -7.91 -15.59
CA VAL A 255 -19.74 -7.33 -16.32
C VAL A 255 -19.05 -6.24 -15.50
N ILE A 256 -19.80 -5.32 -14.88
CA ILE A 256 -19.23 -4.27 -14.02
C ILE A 256 -18.47 -4.89 -12.85
N ILE A 257 -19.07 -5.86 -12.14
CA ILE A 257 -18.44 -6.53 -10.99
C ILE A 257 -17.15 -7.24 -11.44
N ALA A 258 -17.20 -7.97 -12.56
CA ALA A 258 -16.05 -8.70 -13.09
C ALA A 258 -14.91 -7.77 -13.49
N VAL A 259 -15.21 -6.68 -14.21
CA VAL A 259 -14.22 -5.68 -14.62
C VAL A 259 -13.62 -4.98 -13.40
N GLY A 260 -14.44 -4.55 -12.44
CA GLY A 260 -13.97 -3.93 -11.20
C GLY A 260 -13.04 -4.87 -10.41
N SER A 261 -13.43 -6.13 -10.24
CA SER A 261 -12.64 -7.15 -9.54
C SER A 261 -11.30 -7.44 -10.25
N PHE A 262 -11.31 -7.48 -11.57
CA PHE A 262 -10.11 -7.69 -12.39
C PHE A 262 -9.13 -6.51 -12.25
N LEU A 263 -9.61 -5.28 -12.41
CA LEU A 263 -8.80 -4.08 -12.25
C LEU A 263 -8.25 -3.94 -10.82
N PHE A 264 -9.05 -4.29 -9.81
CA PHE A 264 -8.58 -4.34 -8.42
C PHE A 264 -7.43 -5.33 -8.25
N THR A 265 -7.55 -6.53 -8.82
CA THR A 265 -6.48 -7.54 -8.76
C THR A 265 -5.21 -7.05 -9.43
N LEU A 266 -5.30 -6.42 -10.61
CA LEU A 266 -4.15 -5.80 -11.28
C LEU A 266 -3.50 -4.70 -10.43
N GLY A 267 -4.31 -3.87 -9.79
CA GLY A 267 -3.81 -2.85 -8.85
C GLY A 267 -3.06 -3.46 -7.67
N LEU A 268 -3.54 -4.60 -7.12
CA LEU A 268 -2.86 -5.30 -6.03
C LEU A 268 -1.51 -5.85 -6.47
N PHE A 269 -1.41 -6.38 -7.70
CA PHE A 269 -0.13 -6.77 -8.28
C PHE A 269 0.83 -5.58 -8.41
N GLY A 270 0.33 -4.42 -8.83
CA GLY A 270 1.11 -3.18 -8.85
C GLY A 270 1.71 -2.85 -7.49
N VAL A 271 0.89 -2.86 -6.44
CA VAL A 271 1.35 -2.66 -5.05
C VAL A 271 2.35 -3.73 -4.62
N GLY A 272 2.12 -5.00 -4.99
CA GLY A 272 3.05 -6.11 -4.75
C GLY A 272 4.43 -5.88 -5.38
N ILE A 273 4.47 -5.43 -6.64
CA ILE A 273 5.71 -5.11 -7.34
C ILE A 273 6.42 -3.90 -6.70
N ASP A 274 5.66 -2.87 -6.33
CA ASP A 274 6.23 -1.67 -5.71
C ASP A 274 6.83 -1.98 -4.33
N THR A 275 6.19 -2.81 -3.52
CA THR A 275 6.77 -3.25 -2.23
C THR A 275 8.05 -4.07 -2.40
N LEU A 276 8.17 -4.90 -3.46
CA LEU A 276 9.41 -5.59 -3.79
C LEU A 276 10.53 -4.62 -4.20
N ARG A 277 10.21 -3.59 -4.98
CA ARG A 277 11.16 -2.53 -5.37
C ARG A 277 11.63 -1.73 -4.16
N LEU A 278 10.70 -1.38 -3.26
CA LEU A 278 11.00 -0.63 -2.03
C LEU A 278 11.90 -1.40 -1.07
N ARG A 279 11.82 -2.74 -1.04
CA ARG A 279 12.62 -3.60 -0.14
C ARG A 279 14.11 -3.25 -0.14
N GLY A 280 14.71 -3.13 -1.31
CA GLY A 280 16.15 -2.87 -1.44
C GLY A 280 16.55 -1.51 -0.87
N VAL A 281 15.64 -0.53 -0.93
CA VAL A 281 15.88 0.81 -0.40
C VAL A 281 15.68 0.85 1.11
N LEU A 282 14.62 0.19 1.61
CA LEU A 282 14.33 0.13 3.04
C LEU A 282 15.39 -0.64 3.83
N LEU A 283 16.04 -1.64 3.23
CA LEU A 283 17.10 -2.42 3.89
C LEU A 283 18.44 -1.69 3.97
N ARG A 284 18.67 -0.66 3.15
CA ARG A 284 19.92 0.12 3.20
C ARG A 284 19.87 1.03 4.43
N PRO A 285 20.85 0.97 5.34
CA PRO A 285 20.93 1.94 6.42
C PRO A 285 21.03 3.34 5.81
N SER A 286 20.32 4.31 6.40
CA SER A 286 20.49 5.72 6.04
C SER A 286 21.97 6.08 6.23
N PRO A 287 22.63 6.72 5.25
CA PRO A 287 24.02 7.13 5.40
C PRO A 287 24.12 8.00 6.65
N GLY A 288 24.97 7.58 7.59
CA GLY A 288 25.19 8.31 8.81
C GLY A 288 25.89 9.63 8.52
N LEU A 289 25.74 10.60 9.42
CA LEU A 289 26.54 11.83 9.38
C LEU A 289 28.06 11.53 9.45
N ALA A 290 28.42 10.40 10.04
CA ALA A 290 29.77 9.82 10.09
C ALA A 290 30.23 9.33 8.73
N ASP A 291 29.41 8.57 8.00
CA ASP A 291 29.73 8.13 6.63
C ASP A 291 29.98 9.34 5.71
N ILE A 292 29.25 10.44 5.91
CA ILE A 292 29.45 11.70 5.18
C ILE A 292 30.72 12.46 5.67
N LEU A 293 31.16 12.26 6.93
CA LEU A 293 32.42 12.83 7.45
C LEU A 293 33.64 12.10 6.91
N ASP A 294 33.61 10.78 6.98
CA ASP A 294 34.77 9.94 6.71
C ASP A 294 35.11 9.97 5.21
N ASP A 295 34.09 9.98 4.34
CA ASP A 295 34.25 10.12 2.87
C ASP A 295 34.88 11.47 2.46
N ALA A 296 34.90 12.46 3.36
CA ALA A 296 35.53 13.76 3.15
C ALA A 296 37.00 13.83 3.60
N HIS A 297 37.48 12.88 4.41
CA HIS A 297 38.89 12.78 4.83
C HIS A 297 39.74 11.95 3.87
N ASP A 298 39.14 11.00 3.15
CA ASP A 298 39.85 10.13 2.20
C ASP A 298 40.02 10.76 0.79
N ARG A 299 39.65 12.03 0.59
CA ARG A 299 39.80 12.79 -0.68
C ARG A 299 40.58 14.10 -0.50
#